data_AF-A0A330M3I8-F1
#
_entry.id   AF-A0A330M3I8-F1
#
_cell.length_a   1.000
_cell.length_b   1.000
_cell.length_c   1.000
_cell.angle_alpha   90.00
_cell.angle_beta   90.00
_cell.angle_gamma   90.00
#
_symmetry.space_group_name_H-M   'P 1'
#
loop_
_entity.id
_entity.type
_entity.pdbx_description
1 polymer ?
#
loop_
_entity_poly.entity_id
_entity_poly.type
_entity_poly.pdbx_seq_one_letter_code
_entity_poly.pdbx_strand_id
1 'polypeptide(L)'
;MEIEPIKRYEILIDLYKHYNDILLKGTAFIYAVISGLFVFYITNQTIPNIEVLLYLLGFIIILSGFLFYFSSNLIDNVHKEFLDVSSDLELKFMPSVKPLYYFLKINSISMVLTFILGSKCLA
;
A
#
# COMPACT_ATOMS: atom_id res chain seq x y z
N MET A 1 -16.55 22.56 -20.57
CA MET A 1 -16.54 21.45 -21.54
C MET A 1 -16.86 20.21 -20.74
N GLU A 2 -18.12 19.78 -20.74
CA GLU A 2 -18.53 18.57 -20.03
C GLU A 2 -17.91 17.36 -20.74
N ILE A 3 -17.02 16.66 -20.05
CA ILE A 3 -16.45 15.42 -20.55
C ILE A 3 -17.58 14.39 -20.64
N GLU A 4 -17.79 13.83 -21.82
CA GLU A 4 -18.75 12.74 -22.04
C GLU A 4 -18.54 11.63 -21.00
N PRO A 5 -19.62 11.09 -20.41
CA PRO A 5 -19.50 10.23 -19.25
C PRO A 5 -18.82 8.89 -19.56
N ILE A 6 -18.83 8.44 -20.83
CA ILE A 6 -18.05 7.29 -21.31
C ILE A 6 -16.54 7.57 -21.22
N LYS A 7 -16.09 8.75 -21.67
CA LYS A 7 -14.68 9.15 -21.55
C LYS A 7 -14.24 9.28 -20.10
N ARG A 8 -15.13 9.77 -19.22
CA ARG A 8 -14.84 9.79 -17.76
C ARG A 8 -14.61 8.38 -17.24
N TYR A 9 -15.46 7.43 -17.62
CA TYR A 9 -15.35 6.04 -17.20
C TYR A 9 -14.06 5.36 -17.68
N GLU A 10 -13.66 5.57 -18.94
CA GLU A 10 -12.39 5.06 -19.47
C GLU A 10 -11.18 5.60 -18.71
N ILE A 11 -11.14 6.91 -18.48
CA ILE A 11 -10.07 7.57 -17.70
C ILE A 11 -10.01 6.99 -16.28
N LEU A 12 -11.16 6.80 -15.63
CA LEU A 12 -11.26 6.22 -14.30
C LEU A 12 -10.70 4.78 -14.26
N ILE A 13 -11.01 3.94 -15.25
CA ILE A 13 -10.50 2.58 -15.35
C ILE A 13 -8.99 2.55 -15.56
N ASP A 14 -8.48 3.38 -16.47
CA ASP A 14 -7.05 3.41 -16.76
C ASP A 14 -6.25 3.95 -15.57
N LEU A 15 -6.79 4.95 -14.88
CA LEU A 15 -6.21 5.47 -13.65
C LEU A 15 -6.20 4.39 -12.54
N TYR A 16 -7.28 3.62 -12.40
CA TYR A 16 -7.33 2.48 -11.48
C TYR A 16 -6.26 1.42 -11.80
N LYS A 17 -6.14 1.00 -13.07
CA LYS A 17 -5.11 0.04 -13.49
C LYS A 17 -3.71 0.55 -13.20
N HIS A 18 -3.45 1.82 -13.51
CA HIS A 18 -2.16 2.46 -13.29
C HIS A 18 -1.81 2.49 -11.79
N TYR A 19 -2.74 2.93 -10.93
CA TYR A 19 -2.50 2.92 -9.49
C TYR A 19 -2.29 1.52 -8.95
N ASN A 20 -3.03 0.53 -9.44
CA ASN A 20 -2.85 -0.86 -9.01
C ASN A 20 -1.46 -1.40 -9.40
N ASP A 21 -0.96 -1.08 -10.59
CA ASP A 21 0.38 -1.47 -11.04
C ASP A 21 1.50 -0.80 -10.21
N ILE A 22 1.36 0.50 -9.92
CA ILE A 22 2.27 1.21 -9.00
C ILE A 22 2.28 0.54 -7.63
N LEU A 23 1.10 0.18 -7.13
CA LEU A 23 0.94 -0.40 -5.80
C LEU A 23 1.56 -1.79 -5.71
N LEU A 24 1.38 -2.63 -6.73
CA LEU A 24 1.99 -3.95 -6.80
C LEU A 24 3.52 -3.88 -6.87
N LYS A 25 4.06 -2.97 -7.69
CA LYS A 25 5.51 -2.77 -7.80
C LYS A 25 6.10 -2.17 -6.52
N GLY A 26 5.42 -1.19 -5.94
CA GLY A 26 5.81 -0.54 -4.70
C GLY A 26 5.81 -1.50 -3.51
N THR A 27 4.77 -2.33 -3.37
CA THR A 27 4.71 -3.37 -2.32
C THR A 27 5.85 -4.38 -2.47
N ALA A 28 6.08 -4.91 -3.68
CA ALA A 28 7.17 -5.84 -3.92
C ALA A 28 8.54 -5.23 -3.58
N PHE A 29 8.77 -3.97 -3.96
CA PHE A 29 10.00 -3.25 -3.62
C PHE A 29 10.19 -3.08 -2.11
N ILE A 30 9.13 -2.65 -1.39
CA ILE A 30 9.16 -2.50 0.07
C ILE A 30 9.54 -3.81 0.74
N TYR A 31 8.91 -4.92 0.35
CA TYR A 31 9.21 -6.23 0.90
C TYR A 31 10.64 -6.69 0.60
N ALA A 32 11.14 -6.44 -0.62
CA ALA A 32 12.52 -6.75 -0.98
C ALA A 32 13.51 -5.98 -0.11
N VAL A 33 13.29 -4.67 0.09
CA VAL A 33 14.15 -3.84 0.95
C VAL A 33 14.11 -4.30 2.41
N ILE A 34 12.92 -4.51 2.99
CA ILE A 34 12.78 -4.96 4.38
C ILE A 34 13.47 -6.32 4.56
N SER A 35 13.23 -7.27 3.65
CA SER A 35 13.84 -8.60 3.72
C SER A 35 15.36 -8.55 3.60
N GLY A 36 15.90 -7.75 2.68
CA GLY A 36 17.34 -7.59 2.50
C GLY A 36 18.02 -6.98 3.73
N LEU A 37 17.44 -5.90 4.28
CA LEU A 37 17.97 -5.27 5.50
C LEU A 37 17.88 -6.22 6.71
N PHE A 38 16.81 -6.98 6.83
CA PHE A 38 16.62 -7.94 7.92
C PHE A 38 17.60 -9.11 7.84
N VAL A 39 17.79 -9.70 6.66
CA VAL A 39 18.79 -10.76 6.44
C VAL A 39 20.20 -10.23 6.72
N PHE A 40 20.52 -9.03 6.24
CA PHE A 40 21.82 -8.40 6.51
C PHE A 40 22.05 -8.22 8.01
N TYR A 41 21.05 -7.74 8.75
CA TYR A 41 21.12 -7.60 10.20
C TYR A 41 21.43 -8.93 10.91
N ILE A 42 20.73 -10.01 10.54
CA ILE A 42 20.94 -11.33 11.14
C ILE A 42 22.34 -11.88 10.82
N THR A 43 22.82 -11.71 9.59
CA THR A 43 24.12 -12.25 9.18
C THR A 43 25.30 -11.48 9.76
N ASN A 44 25.15 -10.20 10.09
CA ASN A 44 26.25 -9.30 10.43
C ASN A 44 26.20 -8.78 11.88
N GLN A 45 25.77 -9.60 12.83
CA GLN A 45 25.68 -9.20 14.25
C GLN A 45 27.02 -8.83 14.90
N THR A 46 28.14 -9.19 14.30
CA THR A 46 29.49 -8.88 14.81
C THR A 46 29.96 -7.47 14.46
N ILE A 47 29.22 -6.72 13.63
CA ILE A 47 29.61 -5.36 13.23
C ILE A 47 29.25 -4.37 14.35
N PRO A 48 30.18 -3.50 14.78
CA PRO A 48 29.87 -2.46 15.75
C PRO A 48 28.80 -1.50 15.20
N ASN A 49 27.86 -1.08 16.05
CA ASN A 49 26.72 -0.21 15.70
C ASN A 49 25.69 -0.81 14.73
N ILE A 50 25.66 -2.14 14.55
CA ILE A 50 24.63 -2.80 13.72
C ILE A 50 23.20 -2.51 14.20
N GLU A 51 23.02 -2.17 15.47
CA GLU A 51 21.73 -1.74 16.06
C GLU A 51 21.13 -0.50 15.37
N VAL A 52 21.97 0.37 14.78
CA VAL A 52 21.49 1.52 13.98
C VAL A 52 20.62 1.06 12.80
N LEU A 53 20.95 -0.10 12.24
CA LEU A 53 20.19 -0.70 11.15
C LEU A 53 18.76 -1.07 11.57
N LEU A 54 18.53 -1.42 12.83
CA LEU A 54 17.20 -1.73 13.33
C LEU A 54 16.32 -0.50 13.47
N TYR A 55 16.89 0.64 13.86
CA TYR A 55 16.15 1.90 13.84
C TYR A 55 15.75 2.29 12.41
N LEU A 56 16.66 2.10 11.44
CA LEU A 56 16.36 2.31 10.03
C LEU A 56 15.28 1.34 9.53
N LEU A 57 15.38 0.06 9.88
CA LEU A 57 14.39 -0.96 9.53
C LEU A 57 13.01 -0.61 10.12
N GLY A 58 12.97 -0.25 11.41
CA GLY A 58 11.75 0.18 12.09
C GLY A 58 11.13 1.42 11.46
N PHE A 59 11.94 2.41 11.08
CA PHE A 59 11.49 3.58 10.34
C PHE A 59 10.86 3.21 9.00
N ILE A 60 11.51 2.36 8.21
CA ILE A 60 10.99 1.89 6.90
C ILE A 60 9.67 1.13 7.08
N ILE A 61 9.57 0.27 8.10
CA ILE A 61 8.35 -0.49 8.39
C ILE A 61 7.18 0.44 8.74
N ILE A 62 7.40 1.41 9.64
CA ILE A 62 6.35 2.38 10.02
C ILE A 62 5.94 3.22 8.81
N LEU A 63 6.92 3.76 8.07
CA LEU A 63 6.67 4.58 6.89
C LEU A 63 5.83 3.80 5.85
N SER A 64 6.19 2.54 5.62
CA SER A 64 5.45 1.64 4.72
C SER A 64 4.03 1.38 5.22
N GLY A 65 3.86 1.15 6.52
CA GLY A 65 2.54 0.99 7.14
C GLY A 65 1.65 2.22 6.97
N PHE A 66 2.21 3.41 7.12
CA PHE A 66 1.50 4.68 6.89
C PHE A 66 1.14 4.88 5.41
N LEU A 67 2.06 4.58 4.49
CA LEU A 67 1.80 4.65 3.05
C LEU A 67 0.67 3.69 2.63
N PHE A 68 0.64 2.47 3.15
CA PHE A 68 -0.45 1.53 2.88
C PHE A 68 -1.78 2.00 3.47
N TYR A 69 -1.77 2.57 4.67
CA TYR A 69 -2.97 3.17 5.26
C TYR A 69 -3.52 4.30 4.40
N PHE A 70 -2.67 5.26 4.03
CA PHE A 70 -3.05 6.39 3.19
C PHE A 70 -3.57 5.93 1.82
N SER A 71 -2.89 4.98 1.19
CA SER A 71 -3.30 4.40 -0.09
C SER A 71 -4.67 3.71 0.01
N SER A 72 -4.94 2.99 1.12
CA SER A 72 -6.24 2.36 1.32
C SER A 72 -7.38 3.38 1.36
N ASN A 73 -7.20 4.51 2.04
CA ASN A 73 -8.21 5.57 2.10
C ASN A 73 -8.43 6.23 0.73
N LEU A 74 -7.36 6.40 -0.05
CA LEU A 74 -7.46 6.96 -1.40
C LEU A 74 -8.25 6.03 -2.33
N ILE A 75 -8.06 4.72 -2.21
CA ILE A 75 -8.83 3.71 -2.96
C ILE A 75 -10.31 3.72 -2.56
N ASP A 76 -10.63 3.91 -1.28
CA ASP A 76 -12.02 4.03 -0.82
C ASP A 76 -12.71 5.28 -1.40
N ASN A 77 -11.98 6.40 -1.52
CA ASN A 77 -12.50 7.60 -2.17
C ASN A 77 -12.73 7.36 -3.67
N VAL A 78 -11.78 6.74 -4.37
CA VAL A 78 -11.93 6.35 -5.78
C VAL A 78 -13.13 5.40 -5.94
N HIS A 79 -13.36 4.48 -5.00
CA HIS A 79 -14.53 3.61 -5.02
C HIS A 79 -15.85 4.39 -4.98
N LYS A 80 -15.94 5.41 -4.12
CA LYS A 80 -17.12 6.27 -3.99
C LYS A 80 -17.36 7.07 -5.27
N GLU A 81 -16.31 7.60 -5.88
CA GLU A 81 -16.41 8.28 -7.17
C GLU A 81 -16.86 7.34 -8.29
N PHE A 82 -16.37 6.09 -8.30
CA PHE A 82 -16.85 5.07 -9.23
C PHE A 82 -18.34 4.75 -9.04
N LEU A 83 -18.82 4.69 -7.80
CA LEU A 83 -20.24 4.45 -7.49
C LEU A 83 -21.11 5.61 -8.00
N ASP A 84 -20.67 6.84 -7.80
CA ASP A 84 -21.38 8.05 -8.24
C ASP A 84 -21.51 8.08 -9.77
N VAL A 85 -20.39 7.91 -10.47
CA VAL A 85 -20.35 7.86 -11.95
C VAL A 85 -21.13 6.67 -12.51
N SER A 86 -21.09 5.50 -11.85
CA SER A 86 -21.85 4.32 -12.26
C SER A 86 -23.36 4.52 -12.09
N SER A 87 -23.78 5.26 -11.07
CA SER A 87 -25.18 5.62 -10.84
C SER A 87 -25.68 6.57 -11.92
N ASP A 88 -24.89 7.58 -12.28
CA ASP A 88 -25.22 8.55 -13.34
C ASP A 88 -25.33 7.91 -14.74
N LEU A 89 -24.57 6.85 -14.99
CA LEU A 89 -24.52 6.14 -16.26
C LEU A 89 -25.45 4.92 -16.34
N GLU A 90 -26.22 4.62 -15.29
CA GLU A 90 -27.05 3.41 -15.17
C GLU A 90 -26.29 2.10 -15.49
N LEU A 91 -24.98 2.05 -15.19
CA LEU A 91 -24.16 0.89 -15.51
C LEU A 91 -24.54 -0.29 -14.62
N LYS A 92 -24.89 -1.42 -15.25
CA LYS A 92 -25.13 -2.70 -14.54
C LYS A 92 -23.86 -3.33 -13.96
N PHE A 93 -22.67 -2.89 -14.38
CA PHE A 93 -21.41 -3.52 -14.02
C PHE A 93 -20.34 -2.49 -13.65
N MET A 94 -19.77 -2.64 -12.45
CA MET A 94 -18.71 -1.78 -11.94
C MET A 94 -17.54 -2.65 -11.43
N PRO A 95 -16.28 -2.34 -11.81
CA PRO A 95 -15.13 -3.05 -11.28
C PRO A 95 -15.04 -2.86 -9.76
N SER A 96 -14.96 -3.97 -9.02
CA SER A 96 -14.85 -3.92 -7.57
C SER A 96 -13.43 -3.55 -7.16
N VAL A 97 -13.26 -2.35 -6.61
CA VAL A 97 -11.97 -1.89 -6.05
C VAL A 97 -11.82 -2.25 -4.56
N LYS A 98 -12.87 -2.80 -3.93
CA LYS A 98 -12.88 -3.24 -2.53
C LYS A 98 -11.80 -4.28 -2.19
N PRO A 99 -11.46 -5.27 -3.04
CA PRO A 99 -10.37 -6.20 -2.73
C PRO A 99 -9.04 -5.49 -2.51
N LEU A 100 -8.75 -4.46 -3.30
CA LEU A 100 -7.51 -3.68 -3.20
C LEU A 100 -7.47 -2.84 -1.92
N TYR A 101 -8.60 -2.25 -1.53
CA TYR A 101 -8.78 -1.58 -0.24
C TYR A 101 -8.45 -2.53 0.93
N TYR A 102 -9.06 -3.71 0.98
CA TYR A 102 -8.84 -4.66 2.05
C TYR A 102 -7.40 -5.16 2.07
N PHE A 103 -6.82 -5.44 0.91
CA PHE A 103 -5.42 -5.84 0.80
C PHE A 103 -4.48 -4.81 1.42
N LEU A 104 -4.63 -3.53 1.05
CA LEU A 104 -3.82 -2.44 1.60
C LEU A 104 -3.98 -2.27 3.11
N LYS A 105 -5.23 -2.38 3.59
CA LYS A 105 -5.53 -2.25 5.02
C LYS A 105 -4.89 -3.37 5.83
N ILE A 106 -4.95 -4.61 5.34
CA ILE A 106 -4.28 -5.76 5.96
C ILE A 106 -2.76 -5.56 5.98
N ASN A 107 -2.16 -5.12 4.87
CA ASN A 107 -0.73 -4.83 4.79
C ASN A 107 -0.31 -3.72 5.77
N SER A 108 -1.09 -2.65 5.89
CA SER A 108 -0.86 -1.58 6.87
C SER A 108 -0.84 -2.11 8.31
N ILE A 109 -1.86 -2.89 8.69
CA ILE A 109 -1.96 -3.52 10.00
C ILE A 109 -0.78 -4.47 10.24
N SER A 110 -0.42 -5.28 9.24
CA SER A 110 0.71 -6.21 9.31
C SER A 110 2.01 -5.47 9.60
N MET A 111 2.30 -4.35 8.92
CA MET A 111 3.51 -3.56 9.14
C MET A 111 3.58 -3.01 10.57
N VAL A 112 2.45 -2.49 11.08
CA VAL A 112 2.37 -1.99 12.47
C VAL A 112 2.62 -3.13 13.47
N LEU A 113 2.02 -4.31 13.25
CA LEU A 113 2.24 -5.47 14.10
C LEU A 113 3.71 -5.92 14.07
N THR A 114 4.33 -5.97 12.89
CA THR A 114 5.75 -6.31 12.75
C THR A 114 6.64 -5.33 13.52
N PHE A 115 6.33 -4.03 13.48
CA PHE A 115 7.07 -3.04 14.27
C PHE A 115 6.89 -3.23 15.79
N ILE A 116 5.65 -3.49 16.25
CA ILE A 116 5.37 -3.71 17.67
C ILE A 116 6.06 -4.99 18.18
N LEU A 117 5.99 -6.08 17.43
CA LEU A 117 6.65 -7.34 17.79
C LEU A 117 8.18 -7.20 17.74
N GLY A 118 8.71 -6.53 16.72
CA GLY A 118 10.14 -6.26 16.57
C GLY A 118 10.69 -5.42 17.71
N SER A 119 9.99 -4.34 18.10
CA SER A 119 10.42 -3.47 19.21
C SER A 119 10.38 -4.19 20.57
N LYS A 120 9.43 -5.10 20.80
CA LYS A 120 9.40 -5.93 22.01
C LYS A 120 10.45 -7.02 22.07
N CYS A 121 10.92 -7.52 20.92
CA CYS A 121 11.94 -8.56 20.86
C CYS A 121 13.37 -7.99 20.98
N LEU A 122 13.51 -6.66 20.87
CA LEU A 122 14.77 -5.92 20.92
C LEU A 122 14.98 -5.13 22.22
N ALA A 123 13.95 -5.00 23.05
CA ALA A 123 14.01 -4.41 24.39
C ALA A 123 14.20 -5.51 25.45
#